data_AF-T0YT28-F1
#
_entry.id   AF-T0YT28-F1
#
_cell.length_a   1.000
_cell.length_b   1.000
_cell.length_c   1.000
_cell.angle_alpha   90.00
_cell.angle_beta   90.00
_cell.angle_gamma   90.00
#
_symmetry.space_group_name_H-M   'P 1'
#
loop_
_entity.id
_entity.type
_entity.pdbx_description
1 polymer ?
#
loop_
_entity_poly.entity_id
_entity_poly.type
_entity_poly.pdbx_seq_one_letter_code
_entity_poly.pdbx_strand_id
1 'polypeptide(L)' 'VAEAVHGDCINLGSATNLFEIARNLYPSFRKLDASDYMEGIIHGFHETGIGLAIMNRIRKASIPIE' A
#
# COMPACT_ATOMS: atom_id res chain seq x y z
N VAL A 1 -13.41 -5.35 -21.01
CA VAL A 1 -14.25 -5.38 -19.79
C VAL A 1 -13.27 -5.42 -18.64
N ALA A 2 -13.24 -4.41 -17.76
CA ALA A 2 -12.34 -4.44 -16.62
C ALA A 2 -12.81 -5.56 -15.69
N GLU A 3 -12.02 -6.63 -15.59
CA GLU A 3 -12.27 -7.74 -14.69
C GLU A 3 -12.19 -7.20 -13.26
N ALA A 4 -13.26 -7.36 -12.49
CA ALA A 4 -13.32 -6.85 -11.13
C ALA A 4 -12.32 -7.64 -10.28
N VAL A 5 -11.24 -6.98 -9.85
CA VAL A 5 -10.29 -7.55 -8.89
C VAL A 5 -11.05 -7.91 -7.62
N HIS A 6 -11.09 -9.20 -7.29
CA HIS A 6 -11.65 -9.71 -6.04
C HIS A 6 -10.51 -9.98 -5.06
N GLY A 7 -10.59 -9.42 -3.85
CA GLY A 7 -9.60 -9.64 -2.82
C GLY A 7 -9.95 -8.93 -1.52
N ASP A 8 -9.22 -9.28 -0.45
CA ASP A 8 -9.38 -8.64 0.84
C ASP A 8 -8.79 -7.23 0.83
N CYS A 9 -9.49 -6.30 1.48
CA CYS A 9 -9.05 -4.92 1.61
C CYS A 9 -8.24 -4.72 2.89
N ILE A 10 -6.99 -4.28 2.75
CA ILE A 10 -6.17 -3.81 3.88
C ILE A 10 -6.27 -2.28 3.96
N ASN A 11 -6.96 -1.79 4.97
CA ASN A 11 -7.11 -0.34 5.20
C ASN A 11 -5.86 0.24 5.87
N LEU A 12 -5.22 1.20 5.20
CA LEU A 12 -4.04 1.94 5.70
C LEU A 12 -4.39 3.17 6.54
N GLY A 13 -5.64 3.65 6.49
CA GLY A 13 -6.10 4.86 7.17
C GLY A 13 -6.62 5.92 6.19
N SER A 14 -6.80 7.14 6.69
CA SER A 14 -7.30 8.24 5.86
C SER A 14 -6.24 8.77 4.90
N ALA A 15 -6.61 9.01 3.63
CA ALA A 15 -5.73 9.67 2.65
C ALA A 15 -5.32 11.10 3.05
N THR A 16 -6.12 11.77 3.90
CA THR A 16 -5.78 13.09 4.47
C THR A 16 -4.84 13.01 5.66
N ASN A 17 -4.58 11.80 6.19
CA ASN A 17 -3.72 11.57 7.35
C ASN A 17 -2.56 10.63 6.99
N LEU A 18 -1.55 11.19 6.31
CA LEU A 18 -0.36 10.43 5.90
C LEU A 18 0.42 9.85 7.08
N PHE A 19 0.31 10.40 8.29
CA PHE A 19 0.94 9.84 9.48
C PHE A 19 0.31 8.51 9.91
N GLU A 20 -1.02 8.41 9.83
CA GLU A 20 -1.73 7.16 10.07
C GLU A 20 -1.33 6.09 9.05
N ILE A 21 -1.28 6.47 7.76
CA ILE A 21 -0.82 5.59 6.67
C ILE A 21 0.60 5.10 6.95
N ALA A 22 1.53 6.00 7.28
CA ALA A 22 2.91 5.63 7.60
C ALA A 22 2.99 4.65 8.78
N ARG A 23 2.17 4.85 9.83
CA ARG A 23 2.12 3.96 11.00
C ARG A 23 1.61 2.57 10.63
N ASN A 24 0.64 2.49 9.73
CA ASN A 24 -0.02 1.24 9.35
C ASN A 24 0.67 0.51 8.19
N LEU A 25 1.62 1.15 7.49
CA LEU A 25 2.25 0.61 6.27
C LEU A 25 2.95 -0.75 6.49
N TYR A 26 3.89 -0.83 7.43
CA TYR A 26 4.62 -2.08 7.67
C TYR A 26 3.76 -3.22 8.23
N PRO A 27 2.85 -2.98 9.21
CA PRO A 27 1.90 -4.00 9.62
C PRO A 27 1.06 -4.53 8.45
N SER A 28 0.71 -3.67 7.51
CA SER A 28 -0.11 -4.04 6.34
C SER A 28 0.65 -4.89 5.34
N PHE A 29 1.94 -4.60 5.10
CA PHE A 29 2.80 -5.50 4.32
C PHE A 29 2.90 -6.88 4.95
N ARG A 30 3.08 -6.95 6.27
CA ARG A 30 3.11 -8.26 6.97
C ARG A 30 1.78 -9.00 6.91
N LYS A 31 0.66 -8.29 6.90
CA LYS A 31 -0.67 -8.90 6.70
C LYS A 31 -0.81 -9.48 5.30
N LEU A 32 -0.31 -8.78 4.28
CA LEU A 32 -0.26 -9.29 2.91
C LEU A 32 0.65 -10.53 2.82
N ASP A 33 1.85 -10.46 3.38
CA ASP A 33 2.80 -11.59 3.40
C ASP A 33 2.26 -12.84 4.11
N ALA A 34 1.37 -12.65 5.10
CA ALA A 34 0.75 -13.73 5.86
C ALA A 34 -0.56 -14.24 5.24
N SER A 35 -1.02 -13.62 4.15
CA SER A 35 -2.25 -14.02 3.45
C SER A 35 -1.96 -15.04 2.34
N ASP A 36 -2.99 -15.70 1.84
CA ASP A 36 -2.88 -16.64 0.72
C ASP A 36 -2.86 -15.92 -0.66
N TYR A 37 -2.84 -14.59 -0.68
CA TYR A 37 -2.79 -13.82 -1.93
C TYR A 37 -1.36 -13.76 -2.48
N MET A 38 -1.23 -13.92 -3.79
CA MET A 38 0.07 -13.84 -4.48
C MET A 38 0.58 -12.42 -4.62
N GLU A 39 -0.33 -11.46 -4.78
CA GLU A 39 -0.01 -10.06 -5.09
C GLU A 39 -0.96 -9.12 -4.34
N GLY A 40 -0.45 -7.94 -4.01
CA GLY A 40 -1.24 -6.85 -3.43
C GLY A 40 -1.14 -5.59 -4.29
N ILE A 41 -2.26 -4.90 -4.45
CA ILE A 41 -2.32 -3.63 -5.17
C ILE A 41 -2.46 -2.50 -4.14
N ILE A 42 -1.57 -1.51 -4.23
CA ILE A 42 -1.56 -0.35 -3.34
C ILE A 42 -1.70 0.94 -4.15
N HIS A 43 -2.55 1.85 -3.68
CA HIS A 43 -2.70 3.15 -4.29
C HIS A 43 -1.49 4.05 -3.98
N GLY A 44 -1.10 4.88 -4.96
CA GLY A 44 -0.09 5.90 -4.76
C GLY A 44 -0.56 7.01 -3.81
N PHE A 45 0.41 7.66 -3.15
CA PHE A 45 0.17 8.80 -2.26
C PHE A 45 0.88 10.04 -2.81
N HIS A 46 0.40 11.23 -2.44
CA HIS A 46 1.09 12.47 -2.76
C HIS A 46 2.50 12.49 -2.15
N GLU A 47 3.52 12.75 -2.97
CA GLU A 47 4.93 12.71 -2.56
C GLU A 47 5.40 14.02 -1.90
N THR A 48 4.62 14.55 -0.96
CA THR A 48 4.96 15.74 -0.18
C THR A 48 5.19 15.39 1.29
N GLY A 49 6.23 15.97 1.91
CA GLY A 49 6.58 15.69 3.31
C GLY A 49 6.78 14.20 3.60
N ILE A 50 6.02 13.65 4.55
CA ILE A 50 6.07 12.21 4.89
C ILE A 50 5.61 11.30 3.74
N GLY A 51 4.79 11.81 2.82
CA GLY A 51 4.34 11.07 1.64
C GLY A 51 5.49 10.62 0.74
N LEU A 52 6.54 11.43 0.61
CA LEU A 52 7.77 11.04 -0.10
C LEU A 52 8.45 9.84 0.57
N ALA A 53 8.51 9.84 1.90
CA ALA A 53 9.07 8.74 2.66
C ALA A 53 8.23 7.46 2.52
N ILE A 54 6.90 7.57 2.55
CA ILE A 54 5.96 6.45 2.34
C ILE A 54 6.18 5.84 0.96
N MET A 55 6.14 6.64 -0.11
CA MET A 55 6.31 6.16 -1.47
C MET A 55 7.70 5.57 -1.72
N ASN A 56 8.75 6.10 -1.08
CA ASN A 56 10.08 5.50 -1.11
C ASN A 56 10.11 4.11 -0.46
N ARG A 57 9.31 3.85 0.58
CA ARG A 57 9.20 2.52 1.19
C ARG A 57 8.40 1.56 0.33
N ILE A 58 7.28 2.02 -0.23
CA ILE A 58 6.46 1.22 -1.15
C ILE A 58 7.32 0.78 -2.35
N ARG A 59 8.00 1.72 -3.01
CA ARG A 59 8.89 1.42 -4.15
C ARG A 59 9.99 0.41 -3.84
N LYS A 60 10.45 0.33 -2.59
CA LYS A 60 11.46 -0.66 -2.16
C LYS A 60 10.86 -2.03 -1.84
N ALA A 61 9.58 -2.07 -1.48
CA ALA A 61 8.85 -3.29 -1.18
C ALA A 61 8.15 -3.89 -2.42
N SER A 62 7.97 -3.10 -3.48
CA SER A 62 7.23 -3.47 -4.68
C SER A 62 8.13 -3.57 -5.92
N ILE A 63 7.69 -4.38 -6.88
CA ILE A 63 8.19 -4.34 -8.26
C ILE A 63 7.19 -3.53 -9.08
N PRO A 64 7.62 -2.47 -9.79
CA PRO A 64 6.74 -1.74 -10.70
C PRO A 64 6.21 -2.70 -11.77
N ILE A 65 4.91 -2.65 -12.02
CA ILE A 65 4.28 -3.37 -13.14
C ILE A 65 4.34 -2.42 -14.35
N GLU A 66 4.94 -2.86 -15.45
CA GLU A 66 5.01 -2.12 -16.73
C GLU A 66 3.72 -2.24 -17.55
#